data_AF-A0Q1L6-F1
#
_entry.id   AF-A0Q1L6-F1
#
_cell.length_a   1.000
_cell.length_b   1.000
_cell.length_c   1.000
_cell.angle_alpha   90.00
_cell.angle_beta   90.00
_cell.angle_gamma   90.00
#
_symmetry.space_group_name_H-M   'P 1'
#
loop_
_entity.id
_entity.type
_entity.pdbx_description
1 polymer ?
#
loop_
_entity_poly.entity_id
_entity_poly.type
_entity_poly.pdbx_seq_one_letter_code
_entity_poly.pdbx_strand_id
1 'polypeptide(L)' 'MLNKFMKLNKGDTIGIFSPSTPITSICPKRFQRGKQYLESKGFKIIEGT' A
#
# COMPACT_ATOMS: atom_id res chain seq x y z
N MET A 1 -4.64 21.97 -16.10
CA MET A 1 -3.62 20.89 -16.01
C MET A 1 -4.37 19.57 -16.04
N LEU A 2 -4.28 18.80 -17.13
CA LEU A 2 -5.10 17.60 -17.30
C LEU A 2 -4.55 16.52 -16.35
N ASN A 3 -5.20 16.32 -15.19
CA ASN A 3 -4.89 15.23 -14.28
C ASN A 3 -5.34 13.91 -14.93
N LYS A 4 -4.52 13.40 -15.83
CA LYS A 4 -4.66 12.04 -16.35
C LYS A 4 -4.16 11.10 -15.27
N PHE A 5 -5.06 10.67 -14.40
CA PHE A 5 -4.77 9.59 -13.46
C PHE A 5 -4.31 8.38 -14.27
N MET A 6 -3.06 7.97 -14.07
CA MET A 6 -2.56 6.76 -14.71
C MET A 6 -3.37 5.59 -14.16
N LYS A 7 -3.89 4.78 -15.08
CA LYS A 7 -4.59 3.57 -14.70
C LYS A 7 -3.62 2.65 -13.97
N LEU A 8 -4.01 2.18 -12.79
CA LEU A 8 -3.25 1.20 -12.03
C LEU A 8 -3.20 -0.14 -12.79
N ASN A 9 -2.01 -0.68 -12.97
CA ASN A 9 -1.75 -1.95 -13.63
C ASN A 9 -1.22 -2.99 -12.64
N LYS A 10 -1.40 -4.28 -12.95
CA LYS A 10 -0.77 -5.35 -12.18
C LYS A 10 0.76 -5.21 -12.30
N GLY A 11 1.48 -5.45 -11.21
CA GLY A 11 2.93 -5.24 -11.13
C GLY A 11 3.33 -3.85 -10.65
N ASP A 12 2.40 -2.88 -10.63
CA ASP A 12 2.67 -1.54 -10.13
C ASP A 12 3.03 -1.57 -8.65
N THR A 13 3.73 -0.51 -8.23
CA THR A 13 4.17 -0.32 -6.86
C THR A 13 3.25 0.64 -6.13
N ILE A 14 2.82 0.27 -4.92
CA ILE A 14 1.95 1.06 -4.05
C ILE A 14 2.79 1.51 -2.84
N GLY A 15 2.98 2.82 -2.70
CA GLY A 15 3.55 3.41 -1.49
C GLY A 15 2.46 3.63 -0.44
N ILE A 16 2.73 3.23 0.80
CA ILE A 16 1.81 3.39 1.93
C ILE A 16 2.49 4.10 3.09
N PHE A 17 1.78 4.99 3.78
CA PHE A 17 2.28 5.71 4.94
C PHE A 17 1.13 6.03 5.91
N SER A 18 1.44 6.31 7.17
CA SER A 18 0.46 6.63 8.21
C SER A 18 0.57 8.10 8.63
N PRO A 19 -0.18 9.04 8.02
CA PRO A 19 -0.04 10.47 8.28
C PRO A 19 -0.55 10.96 9.64
N SER A 20 -1.14 10.08 10.44
CA SER A 20 -1.75 10.42 11.73
C SER A 20 -1.50 9.31 12.73
N THR A 21 -2.38 8.30 12.79
CA THR A 21 -2.30 7.24 13.79
C THR A 21 -1.34 6.13 13.33
N PRO A 22 -0.40 5.64 14.18
CA PRO A 22 0.58 4.61 13.82
C PRO A 22 -0.07 3.20 13.78
N ILE A 23 -1.05 3.01 12.90
CA ILE A 23 -1.87 1.80 12.84
C ILE A 23 -1.07 0.56 12.42
N THR A 24 0.03 0.75 11.69
CA THR A 24 0.98 -0.30 11.30
C THR A 24 1.60 -0.96 12.54
N SER A 25 1.87 -0.17 13.59
CA SER A 25 2.40 -0.65 14.88
C SER A 25 1.31 -1.16 15.82
N ILE A 26 0.16 -0.45 15.90
CA ILE A 26 -0.95 -0.81 16.81
C ILE A 26 -1.64 -2.12 16.39
N CYS A 27 -1.75 -2.38 15.08
CA CYS A 27 -2.48 -3.52 14.52
C CYS A 27 -1.62 -4.37 13.56
N PRO A 28 -0.47 -4.92 14.00
CA PRO A 28 0.54 -5.49 13.11
C PRO A 28 0.03 -6.71 12.33
N LYS A 29 -0.81 -7.56 12.96
CA LYS A 29 -1.41 -8.73 12.29
C LYS A 29 -2.37 -8.32 11.16
N ARG A 30 -3.10 -7.21 11.32
CA ARG A 30 -4.01 -6.70 10.28
C ARG A 30 -3.22 -6.04 9.16
N PHE A 31 -2.20 -5.27 9.52
CA PHE A 31 -1.28 -4.66 8.57
C PHE A 31 -0.62 -5.71 7.66
N GLN A 32 -0.01 -6.73 8.26
CA GLN A 32 0.67 -7.80 7.53
C GLN A 32 -0.28 -8.57 6.59
N ARG A 33 -1.49 -8.88 7.05
CA ARG A 33 -2.51 -9.54 6.21
C ARG A 33 -2.91 -8.68 5.02
N GLY A 34 -3.08 -7.37 5.21
CA GLY A 34 -3.41 -6.43 4.14
C GLY A 34 -2.29 -6.33 3.10
N LYS A 35 -1.04 -6.26 3.56
CA LYS A 35 0.16 -6.27 2.71
C LYS A 35 0.22 -7.55 1.86
N GLN A 36 0.13 -8.71 2.50
CA GLN A 36 0.15 -10.01 1.82
C GLN A 36 -0.99 -10.16 0.81
N TYR A 37 -2.18 -9.61 1.11
CA TYR A 37 -3.30 -9.62 0.18
C TYR A 37 -2.94 -8.88 -1.12
N LEU A 38 -2.40 -7.65 -1.03
CA LEU A 38 -2.02 -6.88 -2.21
C LEU A 38 -0.85 -7.52 -2.97
N GLU A 39 0.15 -8.03 -2.27
CA GLU A 39 1.26 -8.78 -2.88
C GLU A 39 0.75 -10.01 -3.64
N SER A 40 -0.22 -10.75 -3.09
CA SER A 40 -0.84 -11.91 -3.77
C SER A 40 -1.62 -11.52 -5.03
N LYS A 41 -2.02 -10.25 -5.19
CA LYS A 41 -2.64 -9.71 -6.40
C LYS A 41 -1.62 -9.22 -7.44
N GLY A 42 -0.33 -9.33 -7.13
CA GLY A 42 0.77 -8.97 -8.02
C GLY A 42 1.24 -7.52 -7.88
N PHE A 43 0.92 -6.84 -6.77
CA PHE A 43 1.45 -5.50 -6.50
C PHE A 43 2.71 -5.57 -5.65
N LYS A 44 3.56 -4.54 -5.76
CA LYS A 44 4.72 -4.35 -4.87
C LYS A 44 4.36 -3.28 -3.84
N ILE A 45 4.72 -3.50 -2.57
CA ILE A 45 4.41 -2.56 -1.49
C ILE A 45 5.69 -1.89 -1.00
N ILE A 46 5.71 -0.55 -0.98
CA ILE A 46 6.75 0.25 -0.33
C ILE A 46 6.16 0.84 0.94
N GLU A 47 6.76 0.51 2.08
CA GLU A 47 6.40 1.08 3.38
C GLU A 47 7.12 2.42 3.57
N GLY A 48 6.35 3.48 3.81
CA GLY A 48 6.87 4.78 4.21
C GLY A 48 7.32 4.77 5.67
N THR A 49 8.35 5.58 5.96
CA THR A 49 8.86 5.86 7.31
C THR A 49 7.89 6.64 8.17
#